data_AF-A0A966QTX9-F1
#
_entry.id   AF-A0A966QTX9-F1
#
_cell.length_a   1.000
_cell.length_b   1.000
_cell.length_c   1.000
_cell.angle_alpha   90.00
_cell.angle_beta   90.00
_cell.angle_gamma   90.00
#
_symmetry.space_group_name_H-M   'P 1'
#
loop_
_entity.id
_entity.type
_entity.pdbx_description
1 polymer ?
#
loop_
_entity_poly.entity_id
_entity_poly.type
_entity_poly.pdbx_seq_one_letter_code
_entity_poly.pdbx_strand_id
1 'polypeptide(L)'
;MAILFLPQEHKYINIDPSESIEWTSVTSVISKFKEPFDADNVAAKAAKNKKSKWYGLDPEVIKEAWKNEASKAVNLGSWYHAQRERDLLSCSTISIDDCIVPVVPYIEKDGIKQAPVQKLENGIYPEHLVYLKSAGICGQADRVEVINGTVNIYDYKTNKEIKSEGFTNWEGITKKMLAPVNHLDDCNLNHYNIQLSIYMYIILKHNPKLKPGKLVIEHIQFKEAGKDAYDNRVVLYDDKGEPVVDKIVQYHLPFLKEEVISIINYLKG
;
A
#
# COMPACT_ATOMS: atom_id res chain seq x y z
N MET A 1 -2.94 16.66 -17.41
CA MET A 1 -2.21 16.10 -16.26
C MET A 1 -2.53 16.97 -15.06
N ALA A 2 -2.68 16.41 -13.86
CA ALA A 2 -3.13 17.19 -12.70
C ALA A 2 -2.12 17.24 -11.55
N ILE A 3 -1.33 16.18 -11.34
CA ILE A 3 -0.48 16.05 -10.16
C ILE A 3 0.94 15.60 -10.50
N LEU A 4 1.91 16.10 -9.74
CA LEU A 4 3.27 15.59 -9.65
C LEU A 4 3.44 14.86 -8.31
N PHE A 5 4.19 13.77 -8.31
CA PHE A 5 4.65 13.15 -7.07
C PHE A 5 6.11 13.53 -6.83
N LEU A 6 6.40 14.11 -5.66
CA LEU A 6 7.74 14.43 -5.19
C LEU A 6 8.22 13.27 -4.28
N PRO A 7 9.09 12.36 -4.78
CA PRO A 7 9.43 11.16 -4.02
C PRO A 7 10.15 11.45 -2.70
N GLN A 8 11.00 12.48 -2.68
CA GLN A 8 11.80 12.87 -1.51
C GLN A 8 10.95 13.40 -0.36
N GLU A 9 9.85 14.10 -0.67
CA GLU A 9 8.94 14.69 0.32
C GLU A 9 7.69 13.82 0.56
N HIS A 10 7.53 12.75 -0.22
CA HIS A 10 6.31 11.95 -0.28
C HIS A 10 5.04 12.81 -0.47
N LYS A 11 5.13 13.84 -1.33
CA LYS A 11 4.12 14.88 -1.48
C LYS A 11 3.56 14.92 -2.90
N TYR A 12 2.25 15.18 -2.99
CA TYR A 12 1.55 15.39 -4.26
C TYR A 12 1.26 16.87 -4.43
N ILE A 13 1.64 17.44 -5.58
CA ILE A 13 1.45 18.87 -5.88
C ILE A 13 0.69 19.06 -7.20
N ASN A 14 -0.05 20.16 -7.31
CA ASN A 14 -0.74 20.53 -8.54
C ASN A 14 0.29 20.84 -9.64
N ILE A 15 0.05 20.32 -10.86
CA ILE A 15 0.82 20.74 -12.05
C ILE A 15 0.40 22.15 -12.47
N ASP A 16 -0.89 22.44 -12.41
CA ASP A 16 -1.44 23.75 -12.72
C ASP A 16 -1.43 24.62 -11.46
N PRO A 17 -0.61 25.69 -11.39
CA PRO A 17 -0.55 26.56 -10.23
C PRO A 17 -1.85 27.32 -9.96
N SER A 18 -2.78 27.37 -10.92
CA SER A 18 -4.11 27.96 -10.73
C SER A 18 -5.09 27.05 -9.98
N GLU A 19 -4.79 25.75 -9.88
CA GLU A 19 -5.56 24.80 -9.10
C GLU A 19 -5.09 24.78 -7.63
N SER A 20 -6.00 25.10 -6.71
CA SER A 20 -5.76 25.02 -5.26
C SER A 20 -6.39 23.76 -4.67
N ILE A 21 -6.06 22.59 -5.22
CA ILE A 21 -6.52 21.30 -4.69
C ILE A 21 -5.52 20.84 -3.63
N GLU A 22 -6.01 20.56 -2.42
CA GLU A 22 -5.26 19.86 -1.39
C GLU A 22 -5.35 18.35 -1.63
N TRP A 23 -4.22 17.72 -1.95
CA TRP A 23 -4.15 16.30 -2.25
C TRP A 23 -3.87 15.47 -1.00
N THR A 24 -4.81 14.59 -0.64
CA THR A 24 -4.64 13.57 0.39
C THR A 24 -4.33 12.22 -0.27
N SER A 25 -3.26 11.55 0.17
CA SER A 25 -2.95 10.22 -0.33
C SER A 25 -3.97 9.19 0.16
N VAL A 26 -4.18 8.11 -0.60
CA VAL A 26 -5.09 7.01 -0.19
C VAL A 26 -4.68 6.41 1.16
N THR A 27 -3.38 6.28 1.45
CA THR A 27 -2.89 5.78 2.73
C THR A 27 -3.20 6.75 3.89
N SER A 28 -3.12 8.07 3.64
CA SER A 28 -3.54 9.10 4.59
C SER A 28 -5.05 9.14 4.78
N VAL A 29 -5.84 8.90 3.73
CA VAL A 29 -7.30 8.73 3.82
C VAL A 29 -7.64 7.57 4.76
N ILE A 30 -7.07 6.38 4.52
CA ILE A 30 -7.33 5.18 5.34
C ILE A 30 -6.93 5.41 6.79
N SER A 31 -5.85 6.16 7.03
CA SER A 31 -5.38 6.45 8.39
C SER A 31 -6.36 7.27 9.22
N LYS A 32 -7.30 8.01 8.60
CA LYS A 32 -8.38 8.71 9.31
C LYS A 32 -9.45 7.76 9.87
N PHE A 33 -9.48 6.51 9.39
CA PHE A 33 -10.51 5.52 9.72
C PHE A 33 -10.00 4.36 10.56
N LYS A 34 -8.81 4.48 11.16
CA LYS A 34 -8.24 3.50 12.09
C LYS A 34 -7.75 4.20 13.34
N GLU A 35 -7.62 3.45 14.43
CA GLU A 35 -7.10 4.04 15.66
C GLU A 35 -5.59 4.32 15.55
N PRO A 36 -5.11 5.46 16.06
CA PRO A 36 -3.68 5.74 16.10
C PRO A 36 -2.96 4.76 17.02
N PHE A 37 -1.73 4.40 16.65
CA PHE A 37 -0.86 3.59 17.50
C PHE A 37 -0.17 4.49 18.52
N ASP A 38 -0.58 4.37 19.78
CA ASP A 38 0.05 5.07 20.90
C ASP A 38 1.31 4.34 21.37
N ALA A 39 2.43 4.66 20.71
CA ALA A 39 3.70 3.99 20.96
C ALA A 39 4.18 4.14 22.41
N ASP A 40 3.95 5.30 23.04
CA ASP A 40 4.39 5.57 24.41
C ASP A 40 3.63 4.70 25.42
N ASN A 41 2.30 4.70 25.34
CA ASN A 41 1.48 3.88 26.24
C ASN A 41 1.70 2.38 26.00
N VAL A 42 1.85 1.94 24.75
CA VAL A 42 2.08 0.53 24.43
C VAL A 42 3.47 0.09 24.90
N ALA A 43 4.51 0.90 24.71
CA ALA A 43 5.87 0.59 25.20
C ALA A 43 5.91 0.52 26.73
N ALA A 44 5.29 1.48 27.43
CA ALA A 44 5.21 1.47 28.89
C ALA A 44 4.48 0.23 29.44
N LYS A 45 3.41 -0.22 28.78
CA LYS A 45 2.70 -1.46 29.13
C LYS A 45 3.54 -2.70 28.83
N ALA A 46 4.19 -2.74 27.66
CA ALA A 46 5.04 -3.86 27.25
C ALA A 46 6.23 -4.07 28.20
N ALA A 47 6.85 -2.98 28.69
CA ALA A 47 7.94 -3.02 29.66
C ALA A 47 7.52 -3.62 31.01
N LYS A 48 6.29 -3.39 31.46
CA LYS A 48 5.77 -3.82 32.77
C LYS A 48 5.16 -5.22 32.77
N ASN A 49 4.79 -5.75 31.60
CA ASN A 49 4.12 -7.04 31.49
C ASN A 49 5.13 -8.20 31.54
N LYS A 50 5.07 -9.04 32.58
CA LYS A 50 5.95 -10.22 32.76
C LYS A 50 5.91 -11.24 31.63
N LYS A 51 4.83 -11.27 30.83
CA LYS A 51 4.69 -12.16 29.67
C LYS A 51 5.21 -11.54 28.36
N SER A 52 5.56 -10.26 28.39
CA SER A 52 6.08 -9.55 27.22
C SER A 52 7.55 -9.89 27.00
N LYS A 53 7.96 -10.05 25.74
CA LYS A 53 9.39 -10.15 25.38
C LYS A 53 10.19 -8.89 25.72
N TRP A 54 9.49 -7.78 25.98
CA TRP A 54 10.06 -6.49 26.36
C TRP A 54 10.12 -6.27 27.88
N TYR A 55 9.76 -7.27 28.69
CA TYR A 55 9.68 -7.11 30.13
C TYR A 55 11.01 -6.64 30.74
N GLY A 56 10.94 -5.59 31.56
CA GLY A 56 12.10 -5.02 32.25
C GLY A 56 12.99 -4.12 31.40
N LEU A 57 12.69 -3.93 30.11
CA LEU A 57 13.40 -2.97 29.27
C LEU A 57 12.82 -1.56 29.42
N ASP A 58 13.67 -0.56 29.20
CA ASP A 58 13.25 0.84 29.16
C ASP A 58 12.31 1.08 27.96
N PRO A 59 11.15 1.76 28.14
CA PRO A 59 10.26 2.12 27.04
C PRO A 59 10.94 2.82 25.85
N GLU A 60 11.99 3.61 26.05
CA GLU A 60 12.75 4.24 24.97
C GLU A 60 13.52 3.20 24.13
N VAL A 61 14.12 2.20 24.77
CA VAL A 61 14.80 1.09 24.07
C VAL A 61 13.81 0.28 23.24
N ILE A 62 12.60 0.05 23.76
CA ILE A 62 11.52 -0.65 23.03
C ILE A 62 11.12 0.15 21.78
N LYS A 63 10.90 1.45 21.93
CA LYS A 63 10.53 2.34 20.81
C LYS A 63 11.64 2.42 19.77
N GLU A 64 12.91 2.48 20.18
CA GLU A 64 14.05 2.46 19.26
C GLU A 64 14.11 1.14 18.50
N ALA A 65 13.92 -0.01 19.17
CA ALA A 65 13.86 -1.31 18.51
C ALA A 65 12.73 -1.38 17.47
N TRP A 66 11.53 -0.86 17.78
CA TRP A 66 10.41 -0.78 16.83
C TRP A 66 10.72 0.15 15.65
N LYS A 67 11.35 1.31 15.90
CA LYS A 67 11.76 2.25 14.86
C LYS A 67 12.77 1.61 13.90
N ASN A 68 13.76 0.88 14.44
CA ASN A 68 14.75 0.17 13.65
C ASN A 68 14.11 -0.94 12.80
N GLU A 69 13.19 -1.71 13.38
CA GLU A 69 12.44 -2.73 12.63
C GLU A 69 11.56 -2.13 11.54
N ALA A 70 10.88 -1.01 11.83
CA ALA A 70 10.11 -0.28 10.83
C ALA A 70 10.99 0.22 9.68
N SER A 71 12.19 0.75 9.97
CA SER A 71 13.14 1.18 8.95
C SER A 71 13.62 0.03 8.07
N LYS A 72 13.95 -1.13 8.66
CA LYS A 72 14.30 -2.34 7.91
C LYS A 72 13.15 -2.78 6.99
N ALA A 73 11.92 -2.79 7.51
CA ALA A 73 10.74 -3.17 6.75
C ALA A 73 10.46 -2.22 5.56
N VAL A 74 10.62 -0.91 5.78
CA VAL A 74 10.49 0.11 4.71
C VAL A 74 11.56 -0.11 3.64
N ASN A 75 12.83 -0.27 4.02
CA ASN A 75 13.92 -0.49 3.06
C ASN A 75 13.71 -1.76 2.23
N LEU A 76 13.28 -2.86 2.86
CA LEU A 76 12.97 -4.12 2.19
C LEU A 76 11.79 -3.96 1.20
N GLY A 77 10.74 -3.25 1.62
CA GLY A 77 9.63 -2.89 0.74
C GLY A 77 10.08 -2.06 -0.46
N SER A 78 10.77 -0.95 -0.22
CA SER A 78 11.28 -0.07 -1.28
C SER A 78 12.18 -0.81 -2.27
N TRP A 79 13.05 -1.71 -1.79
CA TRP A 79 13.86 -2.56 -2.66
C TRP A 79 12.99 -3.46 -3.55
N TYR A 80 12.01 -4.15 -2.97
CA TYR A 80 11.15 -5.08 -3.72
C TYR A 80 10.33 -4.36 -4.79
N HIS A 81 9.69 -3.23 -4.44
CA HIS A 81 8.92 -2.43 -5.39
C HIS A 81 9.82 -1.91 -6.53
N ALA A 82 10.98 -1.34 -6.21
CA ALA A 82 11.93 -0.86 -7.22
C ALA A 82 12.40 -1.97 -8.16
N GLN A 83 12.60 -3.19 -7.65
CA GLN A 83 12.96 -4.34 -8.47
C GLN A 83 11.81 -4.73 -9.41
N ARG A 84 10.58 -4.84 -8.90
CA ARG A 84 9.40 -5.19 -9.72
C ARG A 84 9.08 -4.13 -10.77
N GLU A 85 9.19 -2.86 -10.42
CA GLU A 85 9.07 -1.75 -11.36
C GLU A 85 10.10 -1.88 -12.49
N ARG A 86 11.38 -2.09 -12.15
CA ARG A 86 12.46 -2.25 -13.14
C ARG A 86 12.21 -3.44 -14.07
N ASP A 87 11.80 -4.58 -13.51
CA ASP A 87 11.53 -5.78 -14.29
C ASP A 87 10.38 -5.58 -15.28
N LEU A 88 9.29 -4.94 -14.86
CA LEU A 88 8.17 -4.61 -15.75
C LEU A 88 8.62 -3.64 -16.85
N LEU A 89 9.35 -2.58 -16.50
CA LEU A 89 9.82 -1.56 -17.45
C LEU A 89 10.90 -2.07 -18.41
N SER A 90 11.58 -3.17 -18.08
CA SER A 90 12.52 -3.84 -18.98
C SER A 90 11.83 -4.53 -20.16
N CYS A 91 10.51 -4.72 -20.08
CA CYS A 91 9.70 -5.34 -21.12
C CYS A 91 8.96 -4.28 -21.92
N SER A 92 8.94 -4.38 -23.25
CA SER A 92 8.05 -3.57 -24.10
C SER A 92 6.61 -4.09 -24.07
N THR A 93 6.46 -5.41 -23.97
CA THR A 93 5.17 -6.12 -24.01
C THR A 93 5.21 -7.35 -23.11
N ILE A 94 4.06 -7.75 -22.58
CA ILE A 94 3.89 -8.97 -21.78
C ILE A 94 2.68 -9.74 -22.31
N SER A 95 2.77 -11.07 -22.30
CA SER A 95 1.67 -11.97 -22.64
C SER A 95 0.88 -12.34 -21.38
N ILE A 96 -0.40 -12.00 -21.32
CA ILE A 96 -1.33 -12.32 -20.23
C ILE A 96 -2.62 -12.86 -20.84
N ASP A 97 -3.08 -14.03 -20.40
CA ASP A 97 -4.33 -14.65 -20.86
C ASP A 97 -4.46 -14.67 -22.41
N ASP A 98 -3.42 -15.16 -23.08
CA ASP A 98 -3.27 -15.20 -24.55
C ASP A 98 -3.34 -13.83 -25.26
N CYS A 99 -3.26 -12.73 -24.51
CA CYS A 99 -3.20 -11.36 -25.03
C CYS A 99 -1.81 -10.77 -24.86
N ILE A 100 -1.23 -10.25 -25.94
CA ILE A 100 -0.01 -9.46 -25.87
C ILE A 100 -0.40 -8.01 -25.61
N VAL A 101 0.05 -7.46 -24.48
CA VAL A 101 -0.24 -6.08 -24.08
C VAL A 101 1.05 -5.29 -23.87
N PRO A 102 1.07 -3.99 -24.18
CA PRO A 102 2.23 -3.15 -23.93
C PRO A 102 2.44 -2.90 -22.44
N VAL A 103 3.68 -2.75 -22.02
CA VAL A 103 4.01 -2.09 -20.76
C VAL A 103 4.02 -0.59 -21.02
N VAL A 104 3.21 0.15 -20.27
CA VAL A 104 3.06 1.59 -20.42
C VAL A 104 3.86 2.27 -19.30
N PRO A 105 5.05 2.83 -19.60
CA PRO A 105 5.87 3.48 -18.59
C PRO A 105 5.18 4.74 -18.06
N TYR A 106 5.50 5.11 -16.82
CA TYR A 106 5.13 6.41 -16.28
C TYR A 106 5.95 7.51 -16.99
N ILE A 107 5.48 8.76 -16.89
CA ILE A 107 6.17 9.91 -17.44
C ILE A 107 7.13 10.43 -16.37
N GLU A 108 8.42 10.46 -16.67
CA GLU A 108 9.44 11.06 -15.80
C GLU A 108 10.06 12.27 -16.50
N LYS A 109 10.16 13.39 -15.78
CA LYS A 109 10.90 14.56 -16.24
C LYS A 109 11.73 15.09 -15.07
N ASP A 110 13.04 15.24 -15.28
CA ASP A 110 13.97 15.76 -14.27
C ASP A 110 13.92 15.00 -12.94
N GLY A 111 13.73 13.68 -12.97
CA GLY A 111 13.62 12.84 -11.77
C GLY A 111 12.25 12.85 -11.09
N ILE A 112 11.26 13.54 -11.66
CA ILE A 112 9.91 13.71 -11.10
C ILE A 112 8.91 12.88 -11.90
N LYS A 113 8.22 11.96 -11.22
CA LYS A 113 7.12 11.19 -11.80
C LYS A 113 5.89 12.09 -11.98
N GLN A 114 5.38 12.14 -13.21
CA GLN A 114 4.19 12.90 -13.57
C GLN A 114 3.01 11.95 -13.73
N ALA A 115 1.85 12.33 -13.19
CA ALA A 115 0.66 11.51 -13.38
C ALA A 115 0.30 11.47 -14.88
N PRO A 116 0.16 10.27 -15.45
CA PRO A 116 -0.18 10.12 -16.86
C PRO A 116 -1.62 10.57 -17.11
N VAL A 117 -2.00 10.61 -18.39
CA VAL A 117 -3.41 10.70 -18.76
C VAL A 117 -4.18 9.57 -18.07
N GLN A 118 -5.22 9.91 -17.32
CA GLN A 118 -6.01 8.94 -16.52
C GLN A 118 -6.91 8.04 -17.39
N LYS A 119 -6.94 8.28 -18.71
CA LYS A 119 -7.65 7.44 -19.68
C LYS A 119 -6.74 6.26 -20.05
N LEU A 120 -7.12 5.07 -19.61
CA LEU A 120 -6.31 3.85 -19.79
C LEU A 120 -6.77 3.07 -21.01
N GLU A 121 -5.80 2.54 -21.73
CA GLU A 121 -5.96 1.58 -22.83
C GLU A 121 -5.42 0.20 -22.41
N ASN A 122 -5.53 -0.79 -23.30
CA ASN A 122 -5.02 -2.14 -23.03
C ASN A 122 -3.51 -2.06 -22.74
N GLY A 123 -3.06 -2.55 -21.58
CA GLY A 123 -1.68 -2.37 -21.15
C GLY A 123 -1.43 -2.69 -19.68
N ILE A 124 -0.16 -2.72 -19.32
CA ILE A 124 0.32 -2.90 -17.94
C ILE A 124 1.00 -1.61 -17.50
N TYR A 125 0.55 -1.05 -16.40
CA TYR A 125 0.96 0.24 -15.87
C TYR A 125 1.63 0.02 -14.51
N PRO A 126 2.98 -0.08 -14.46
CA PRO A 126 3.71 -0.11 -13.20
C PRO A 126 3.65 1.26 -12.51
N GLU A 127 3.55 1.26 -11.18
CA GLU A 127 3.59 2.47 -10.35
C GLU A 127 2.61 3.56 -10.83
N HIS A 128 1.39 3.14 -11.17
CA HIS A 128 0.40 3.97 -11.83
C HIS A 128 -0.19 5.00 -10.86
N LEU A 129 0.09 6.28 -11.13
CA LEU A 129 -0.48 7.40 -10.38
C LEU A 129 -1.96 7.62 -10.74
N VAL A 130 -2.80 7.58 -9.71
CA VAL A 130 -4.25 7.80 -9.80
C VAL A 130 -4.67 9.01 -8.98
N TYR A 131 -5.65 9.77 -9.47
CA TYR A 131 -6.19 10.91 -8.72
C TYR A 131 -7.66 11.21 -9.02
N LEU A 132 -8.37 11.77 -8.05
CA LEU A 132 -9.76 12.22 -8.18
C LEU A 132 -9.89 13.66 -7.67
N LYS A 133 -9.86 14.63 -8.60
CA LYS A 133 -9.94 16.07 -8.30
C LYS A 133 -11.14 16.43 -7.42
N SER A 134 -12.31 15.88 -7.71
CA SER A 134 -13.56 16.16 -6.98
C SER A 134 -13.57 15.71 -5.51
N ALA A 135 -12.54 14.99 -5.07
CA ALA A 135 -12.37 14.56 -3.68
C ALA A 135 -10.99 14.94 -3.11
N GLY A 136 -10.09 15.53 -3.91
CA GLY A 136 -8.70 15.77 -3.49
C GLY A 136 -7.95 14.50 -3.10
N ILE A 137 -8.29 13.32 -3.67
CA ILE A 137 -7.66 12.04 -3.31
C ILE A 137 -6.69 11.62 -4.42
N CYS A 138 -5.52 11.13 -4.04
CA CYS A 138 -4.53 10.60 -4.97
C CYS A 138 -3.75 9.42 -4.40
N GLY A 139 -3.01 8.70 -5.24
CA GLY A 139 -2.07 7.69 -4.80
C GLY A 139 -1.38 7.02 -5.98
N GLN A 140 -0.60 5.99 -5.67
CA GLN A 140 0.21 5.25 -6.62
C GLN A 140 -0.08 3.76 -6.42
N ALA A 141 -0.56 3.10 -7.48
CA ALA A 141 -0.84 1.66 -7.47
C ALA A 141 0.36 0.92 -8.07
N ASP A 142 0.85 -0.13 -7.40
CA ASP A 142 2.09 -0.81 -7.81
C ASP A 142 2.02 -1.42 -9.21
N ARG A 143 0.88 -2.08 -9.54
CA ARG A 143 0.63 -2.63 -10.87
C ARG A 143 -0.86 -2.55 -11.21
N VAL A 144 -1.17 -1.85 -12.29
CA VAL A 144 -2.51 -1.86 -12.92
C VAL A 144 -2.43 -2.56 -14.26
N GLU A 145 -3.35 -3.47 -14.54
CA GLU A 145 -3.47 -4.14 -15.82
C GLU A 145 -4.83 -3.81 -16.42
N VAL A 146 -4.86 -3.42 -17.68
CA VAL A 146 -6.09 -3.30 -18.46
C VAL A 146 -6.02 -4.34 -19.57
N ILE A 147 -6.83 -5.39 -19.43
CA ILE A 147 -6.88 -6.52 -20.37
C ILE A 147 -8.33 -6.67 -20.84
N ASN A 148 -8.56 -6.54 -22.14
CA ASN A 148 -9.86 -6.75 -22.79
C ASN A 148 -11.00 -5.96 -22.11
N GLY A 149 -10.72 -4.71 -21.75
CA GLY A 149 -11.69 -3.82 -21.09
C GLY A 149 -11.89 -4.09 -19.60
N THR A 150 -11.09 -4.97 -18.99
CA THR A 150 -11.14 -5.28 -17.55
C THR A 150 -9.90 -4.74 -16.85
N VAL A 151 -10.10 -4.05 -15.73
CA VAL A 151 -9.01 -3.50 -14.90
C VAL A 151 -8.69 -4.49 -13.79
N ASN A 152 -7.43 -4.90 -13.66
CA ASN A 152 -6.92 -5.64 -12.51
C ASN A 152 -5.91 -4.76 -11.77
N ILE A 153 -5.87 -4.85 -10.44
CA ILE A 153 -4.91 -4.11 -9.62
C ILE A 153 -4.22 -5.09 -8.67
N TYR A 154 -2.90 -5.02 -8.66
CA TYR A 154 -2.04 -5.80 -7.79
C TYR A 154 -1.20 -4.85 -6.94
N ASP A 155 -1.02 -5.24 -5.69
CA ASP A 155 -0.23 -4.49 -4.72
C ASP A 155 0.69 -5.46 -3.96
N TYR A 156 1.96 -5.09 -3.89
CA TYR A 156 3.02 -5.88 -3.30
C TYR A 156 3.11 -5.55 -1.81
N LYS A 157 3.18 -6.58 -0.97
CA LYS A 157 3.30 -6.41 0.49
C LYS A 157 4.40 -7.30 1.04
N THR A 158 5.39 -6.68 1.68
CA THR A 158 6.55 -7.37 2.30
C THR A 158 6.39 -7.54 3.81
N ASN A 159 5.18 -7.29 4.33
CA ASN A 159 4.83 -7.42 5.75
C ASN A 159 5.30 -8.74 6.32
N LYS A 160 5.70 -8.75 7.60
CA LYS A 160 5.99 -10.01 8.29
C LYS A 160 4.76 -10.91 8.36
N GLU A 161 3.62 -10.30 8.64
CA GLU A 161 2.32 -10.93 8.77
C GLU A 161 1.26 -9.99 8.19
N ILE A 162 0.26 -10.55 7.52
CA ILE A 162 -0.96 -9.83 7.13
C ILE A 162 -2.09 -10.40 7.99
N LYS A 163 -2.61 -9.58 8.91
CA LYS A 163 -3.77 -9.96 9.71
C LYS A 163 -5.06 -9.77 8.91
N SER A 164 -5.88 -10.81 8.87
CA SER A 164 -7.22 -10.81 8.29
C SER A 164 -8.31 -10.44 9.30
N GLU A 165 -8.03 -10.59 10.59
CA GLU A 165 -8.93 -10.25 11.69
C GLU A 165 -8.48 -8.97 12.38
N GLY A 166 -9.43 -8.27 13.01
CA GLY A 166 -9.18 -7.00 13.70
C GLY A 166 -8.05 -7.09 14.73
N PHE A 167 -7.27 -6.02 14.86
CA PHE A 167 -6.22 -5.95 15.86
C PHE A 167 -6.83 -6.04 17.27
N THR A 168 -6.46 -7.08 18.01
CA THR A 168 -6.89 -7.26 19.41
C THR A 168 -5.93 -6.57 20.36
N ASN A 169 -6.45 -5.76 21.27
CA ASN A 169 -5.66 -5.14 22.32
C ASN A 169 -5.32 -6.16 23.45
N TRP A 170 -4.53 -5.72 24.43
CA TRP A 170 -4.11 -6.56 25.58
C TRP A 170 -5.27 -6.95 26.52
N GLU A 171 -6.45 -6.31 26.40
CA GLU A 171 -7.68 -6.64 27.12
C GLU A 171 -8.56 -7.65 26.35
N GLY A 172 -8.14 -8.09 25.16
CA GLY A 172 -8.92 -9.00 24.32
C GLY A 172 -9.96 -8.30 23.45
N ILE A 173 -9.94 -6.96 23.37
CA ILE A 173 -10.90 -6.19 22.56
C ILE A 173 -10.39 -6.11 21.12
N THR A 174 -11.14 -6.69 20.19
CA THR A 174 -10.88 -6.62 18.75
C THR A 174 -11.37 -5.30 18.16
N LYS A 175 -10.47 -4.57 17.50
CA LYS A 175 -10.76 -3.26 16.93
C LYS A 175 -11.53 -3.36 15.61
N LYS A 176 -12.47 -2.43 15.44
CA LYS A 176 -13.15 -2.15 14.17
C LYS A 176 -12.60 -0.86 13.59
N MET A 177 -12.73 -0.69 12.28
CA MET A 177 -12.49 0.60 11.63
C MET A 177 -13.43 1.66 12.21
N LEU A 178 -13.10 2.93 12.06
CA LEU A 178 -13.98 4.04 12.43
C LEU A 178 -15.05 4.27 11.36
N ALA A 179 -16.09 5.03 11.72
CA ALA A 179 -17.12 5.44 10.77
C ALA A 179 -16.49 6.13 9.53
N PRO A 180 -17.00 5.90 8.31
CA PRO A 180 -18.27 5.25 7.98
C PRO A 180 -18.16 3.75 7.68
N VAL A 181 -17.01 3.11 7.92
CA VAL A 181 -16.73 1.72 7.54
C VAL A 181 -16.54 0.80 8.76
N ASN A 182 -17.14 1.15 9.89
CA ASN A 182 -16.97 0.47 11.17
C ASN A 182 -17.58 -0.93 11.26
N HIS A 183 -18.22 -1.42 10.21
CA HIS A 183 -18.56 -2.84 10.06
C HIS A 183 -17.31 -3.69 9.76
N LEU A 184 -16.27 -3.09 9.16
CA LEU A 184 -15.01 -3.75 8.84
C LEU A 184 -14.09 -3.83 10.07
N ASP A 185 -13.36 -4.95 10.16
CA ASP A 185 -12.27 -5.12 11.13
C ASP A 185 -11.13 -4.14 10.84
N ASP A 186 -10.56 -3.54 11.88
CA ASP A 186 -9.32 -2.79 11.78
C ASP A 186 -8.16 -3.78 11.68
N CYS A 187 -7.83 -4.20 10.46
CA CYS A 187 -6.80 -5.20 10.17
C CYS A 187 -6.04 -4.85 8.88
N ASN A 188 -4.86 -5.45 8.69
CA ASN A 188 -4.04 -5.21 7.50
C ASN A 188 -4.81 -5.48 6.20
N LEU A 189 -5.54 -6.59 6.15
CA LEU A 189 -6.24 -7.02 4.93
C LEU A 189 -7.31 -6.01 4.52
N ASN A 190 -8.10 -5.50 5.46
CA ASN A 190 -9.13 -4.49 5.16
C ASN A 190 -8.51 -3.14 4.79
N HIS A 191 -7.38 -2.75 5.40
CA HIS A 191 -6.67 -1.53 5.00
C HIS A 191 -6.26 -1.61 3.53
N TYR A 192 -5.66 -2.73 3.12
CA TYR A 192 -5.25 -2.94 1.73
C TYR A 192 -6.45 -3.08 0.78
N ASN A 193 -7.54 -3.70 1.23
CA ASN A 193 -8.76 -3.81 0.44
C ASN A 193 -9.37 -2.43 0.13
N ILE A 194 -9.48 -1.56 1.14
CA ILE A 194 -9.95 -0.19 0.95
C ILE A 194 -8.99 0.56 0.02
N GLN A 195 -7.67 0.40 0.18
CA GLN A 195 -6.68 1.03 -0.70
C GLN A 195 -6.90 0.66 -2.17
N LEU A 196 -6.91 -0.64 -2.48
CA LEU A 196 -7.11 -1.15 -3.83
C LEU A 196 -8.49 -0.78 -4.39
N SER A 197 -9.52 -0.80 -3.56
CA SER A 197 -10.88 -0.40 -3.95
C SER A 197 -10.96 1.09 -4.28
N ILE A 198 -10.27 1.97 -3.54
CA ILE A 198 -10.20 3.39 -3.89
C ILE A 198 -9.50 3.57 -5.25
N TYR A 199 -8.37 2.89 -5.48
CA TYR A 199 -7.69 2.95 -6.79
C TYR A 199 -8.59 2.49 -7.94
N MET A 200 -9.27 1.34 -7.77
CA MET A 200 -10.24 0.84 -8.75
C MET A 200 -11.36 1.84 -9.02
N TYR A 201 -11.94 2.42 -7.98
CA TYR A 201 -13.00 3.42 -8.12
C TYR A 201 -12.52 4.65 -8.91
N ILE A 202 -11.33 5.17 -8.61
CA ILE A 202 -10.75 6.33 -9.31
C ILE A 202 -10.53 5.99 -10.80
N ILE A 203 -9.93 4.84 -11.09
CA ILE A 203 -9.68 4.39 -12.47
C ILE A 203 -11.01 4.28 -13.24
N LEU A 204 -12.02 3.62 -12.68
CA LEU A 204 -13.32 3.45 -13.33
C LEU A 204 -14.08 4.78 -13.51
N LYS A 205 -13.89 5.76 -12.62
CA LYS A 205 -14.47 7.11 -12.78
C LYS A 205 -13.90 7.85 -14.00
N HIS A 206 -12.62 7.68 -14.30
CA HIS A 206 -12.01 8.23 -15.51
C HIS A 206 -12.28 7.38 -16.76
N ASN A 207 -12.61 6.10 -16.57
CA ASN A 207 -12.74 5.11 -17.64
C ASN A 207 -14.08 4.36 -17.59
N PRO A 208 -15.21 5.03 -17.88
CA PRO A 208 -16.56 4.47 -17.65
C PRO A 208 -16.92 3.25 -18.53
N LYS A 209 -16.13 2.93 -19.56
CA LYS A 209 -16.30 1.74 -20.40
C LYS A 209 -15.56 0.51 -19.88
N LEU A 210 -14.62 0.70 -18.95
CA LEU A 210 -13.88 -0.41 -18.35
C LEU A 210 -14.69 -1.06 -17.24
N LYS A 211 -14.39 -2.33 -16.96
CA LYS A 211 -15.03 -3.12 -15.91
C LYS A 211 -14.03 -3.43 -14.78
N PRO A 212 -14.47 -3.47 -13.52
CA PRO A 212 -13.62 -3.97 -12.44
C PRO A 212 -13.32 -5.45 -12.65
N GLY A 213 -12.05 -5.82 -12.48
CA GLY A 213 -11.56 -7.19 -12.42
C GLY A 213 -11.00 -7.51 -11.04
N LYS A 214 -9.80 -8.11 -11.01
CA LYS A 214 -9.16 -8.61 -9.79
C LYS A 214 -8.57 -7.48 -8.97
N LEU A 215 -8.72 -7.56 -7.65
CA LEU A 215 -7.90 -6.83 -6.67
C LEU A 215 -7.08 -7.87 -5.92
N VAL A 216 -5.76 -7.80 -5.98
CA VAL A 216 -4.88 -8.84 -5.43
C VAL A 216 -3.76 -8.23 -4.61
N ILE A 217 -3.55 -8.78 -3.41
CA ILE A 217 -2.33 -8.55 -2.65
C ILE A 217 -1.39 -9.70 -2.89
N GLU A 218 -0.17 -9.38 -3.33
CA GLU A 218 0.94 -10.33 -3.43
C GLU A 218 1.80 -10.17 -2.17
N HIS A 219 1.58 -11.05 -1.19
CA HIS A 219 2.32 -11.08 0.07
C HIS A 219 3.64 -11.82 -0.11
N ILE A 220 4.72 -11.05 -0.16
CA ILE A 220 6.08 -11.52 -0.37
C ILE A 220 6.68 -11.93 0.97
N GLN A 221 6.94 -13.22 1.11
CA GLN A 221 7.63 -13.78 2.26
C GLN A 221 9.09 -14.03 1.89
N PHE A 222 10.00 -13.53 2.71
CA PHE A 222 11.44 -13.69 2.53
C PHE A 222 11.97 -14.78 3.44
N LYS A 223 13.04 -15.47 3.00
CA LYS A 223 13.73 -16.44 3.84
C LYS A 223 14.37 -15.75 5.04
N GLU A 224 14.36 -16.44 6.17
CA GLU A 224 14.96 -15.94 7.42
C GLU A 224 16.33 -16.58 7.63
N ALA A 225 17.35 -15.77 7.91
CA ALA A 225 18.69 -16.22 8.31
C ALA A 225 18.77 -16.51 9.82
N GLY A 226 17.79 -16.05 10.59
CA GLY A 226 17.73 -16.20 12.04
C GLY A 226 16.91 -15.08 12.68
N LYS A 227 17.17 -14.84 13.97
CA LYS A 227 16.54 -13.76 14.74
C LYS A 227 17.58 -12.84 15.36
N ASP A 228 17.23 -11.57 15.54
CA ASP A 228 18.06 -10.60 16.25
C ASP A 228 17.89 -10.68 17.78
N ALA A 229 18.58 -9.81 18.52
CA ALA A 229 18.54 -9.77 19.98
C ALA A 229 17.14 -9.50 20.57
N TYR A 230 16.20 -9.04 19.76
CA TYR A 230 14.82 -8.73 20.15
C TYR A 230 13.80 -9.72 19.58
N ASP A 231 14.25 -10.90 19.11
CA ASP A 231 13.41 -11.91 18.48
C ASP A 231 12.73 -11.43 17.18
N ASN A 232 13.27 -10.39 16.53
CA ASN A 232 12.81 -9.96 15.21
C ASN A 232 13.51 -10.79 14.13
N ARG A 233 12.85 -10.96 12.97
CA ARG A 233 13.41 -11.78 11.89
C ARG A 233 14.59 -11.08 11.25
N VAL A 234 15.62 -11.84 10.89
CA VAL A 234 16.71 -11.37 10.04
C VAL A 234 16.51 -11.97 8.66
N VAL A 235 16.35 -11.12 7.65
CA VAL A 235 16.17 -11.55 6.25
C VAL A 235 17.47 -12.17 5.73
N LEU A 236 17.37 -13.29 5.02
CA LEU A 236 18.48 -13.92 4.32
C LEU A 236 18.77 -13.15 3.03
N TYR A 237 20.05 -12.83 2.82
CA TYR A 237 20.56 -12.21 1.61
C TYR A 237 21.45 -13.21 0.87
N ASP A 238 21.43 -13.17 -0.46
CA ASP A 238 22.30 -13.98 -1.30
C ASP A 238 23.72 -13.39 -1.41
N ASP A 239 24.58 -14.05 -2.18
CA ASP A 239 25.98 -13.64 -2.40
C ASP A 239 26.13 -12.27 -3.09
N LYS A 240 25.04 -11.74 -3.67
CA LYS A 240 24.98 -10.41 -4.30
C LYS A 240 24.41 -9.33 -3.37
N GLY A 241 24.01 -9.72 -2.15
CA GLY A 241 23.37 -8.80 -1.20
C GLY A 241 21.91 -8.53 -1.52
N GLU A 242 21.22 -9.43 -2.22
CA GLU A 242 19.79 -9.32 -2.52
C GLU A 242 18.94 -10.18 -1.55
N PRO A 243 17.82 -9.65 -1.01
CA PRO A 243 16.89 -10.43 -0.20
C PRO A 243 16.35 -11.67 -0.93
N VAL A 244 16.44 -12.84 -0.29
CA VAL A 244 15.96 -14.09 -0.87
C VAL A 244 14.46 -14.26 -0.61
N VAL A 245 13.66 -14.24 -1.67
CA VAL A 245 12.22 -14.55 -1.59
C VAL A 245 12.04 -16.04 -1.30
N ASP A 246 11.18 -16.36 -0.33
CA ASP A 246 10.76 -17.72 0.00
C ASP A 246 9.52 -18.13 -0.79
N LYS A 247 8.45 -17.35 -0.67
CA LYS A 247 7.19 -17.57 -1.40
C LYS A 247 6.35 -16.31 -1.51
N ILE A 248 5.39 -16.35 -2.43
CA ILE A 248 4.39 -15.31 -2.64
C ILE A 248 3.02 -15.90 -2.36
N VAL A 249 2.29 -15.31 -1.41
CA VAL A 249 0.91 -15.69 -1.08
C VAL A 249 -0.04 -14.64 -1.65
N GLN A 250 -1.04 -15.07 -2.42
CA GLN A 250 -2.00 -14.16 -3.03
C GLN A 250 -3.29 -14.07 -2.21
N TYR A 251 -3.75 -12.85 -1.95
CA TYR A 251 -5.06 -12.57 -1.36
C TYR A 251 -5.94 -11.89 -2.40
N HIS A 252 -7.02 -12.55 -2.79
CA HIS A 252 -8.01 -11.97 -3.69
C HIS A 252 -9.05 -11.20 -2.88
N LEU A 253 -9.21 -9.92 -3.19
CA LEU A 253 -10.04 -9.00 -2.42
C LEU A 253 -11.29 -8.59 -3.20
N PRO A 254 -12.46 -8.47 -2.54
CA PRO A 254 -13.66 -7.96 -3.16
C PRO A 254 -13.56 -6.46 -3.40
N PHE A 255 -14.18 -5.95 -4.46
CA PHE A 255 -14.25 -4.50 -4.70
C PHE A 255 -15.29 -3.84 -3.78
N LEU A 256 -14.81 -3.09 -2.78
CA LEU A 256 -15.60 -2.39 -1.76
C LEU A 256 -16.18 -1.06 -2.27
N LYS A 257 -16.95 -1.09 -3.36
CA LYS A 257 -17.42 0.11 -4.05
C LYS A 257 -18.28 1.00 -3.15
N GLU A 258 -19.16 0.42 -2.35
CA GLU A 258 -20.08 1.15 -1.47
C GLU A 258 -19.32 1.84 -0.34
N GLU A 259 -18.36 1.15 0.28
CA GLU A 259 -17.48 1.71 1.31
C GLU A 259 -16.63 2.86 0.77
N VAL A 260 -16.10 2.74 -0.44
CA VAL A 260 -15.35 3.83 -1.09
C VAL A 260 -16.23 5.07 -1.28
N ILE A 261 -17.47 4.90 -1.73
CA ILE A 261 -18.42 6.01 -1.88
C ILE A 261 -18.72 6.64 -0.50
N SER A 262 -18.97 5.81 0.52
CA SER A 262 -19.20 6.26 1.89
C SER A 262 -18.02 7.05 2.45
N ILE A 263 -16.78 6.57 2.26
CA ILE A 263 -15.55 7.28 2.64
C ILE A 263 -15.47 8.64 1.94
N ILE A 264 -15.64 8.68 0.62
CA ILE A 264 -15.54 9.93 -0.15
C ILE A 264 -16.61 10.94 0.28
N ASN A 265 -17.83 10.49 0.56
CA ASN A 265 -18.90 11.35 1.03
C ASN A 265 -18.61 11.86 2.45
N TYR A 266 -18.16 10.98 3.35
CA TYR A 266 -17.82 11.33 4.73
C TYR A 266 -16.70 12.39 4.80
N LEU A 267 -15.72 12.33 3.90
CA LEU A 267 -14.65 13.33 3.81
C LEU A 267 -15.11 14.71 3.33
N LYS A 268 -16.28 14.81 2.69
CA LYS A 268 -16.81 16.08 2.16
C LYS A 268 -17.61 16.88 3.19
N GLY A 269 -17.99 16.26 4.31
CA GLY A 269 -18.90 16.84 5.29
C GLY A 269 -20.35 16.46 5.02
#